data_AF-A0A0S2JBQ9-F1
#
_entry.id   AF-A0A0S2JBQ9-F1
#
_cell.length_a   1.000
_cell.length_b   1.000
_cell.length_c   1.000
_cell.angle_alpha   90.00
_cell.angle_beta   90.00
_cell.angle_gamma   90.00
#
_symmetry.space_group_name_H-M   'P 1'
#
loop_
_entity.id
_entity.type
_entity.pdbx_description
1 polymer ?
#
loop_
_entity_poly.entity_id
_entity_poly.type
_entity_poly.pdbx_seq_one_letter_code
_entity_poly.pdbx_strand_id
1 'polypeptide(L)'
;MVDLLIPLTAYIFIIAVLCLALSQRKLIKIKLNWSLVAIALFPAYVLAPSMLNTLLPLEHLFAQFAWPWADKVSVITCSFLALLLLWLGQKKFSLADAGFTLKQTPNSLIPAIKMLLLLLAFRFVFASLFGGDDGSTDPEELLFLTTMSGLDKEMLYRGVLLYVMSKAIISARYPIYRAKVNIAGILLVLLFALVNGLIWQQSHWHIFISVLFFPVFMA
;
A
#
# COMPACT_ATOMS: atom_id res chain seq x y z
N MET A 1 12.26 -14.52 -9.25
CA MET A 1 10.82 -14.61 -9.62
C MET A 1 10.03 -15.49 -8.68
N VAL A 2 10.45 -16.72 -8.38
CA VAL A 2 9.70 -17.66 -7.51
C VAL A 2 9.46 -17.07 -6.12
N ASP A 3 10.48 -16.44 -5.53
CA ASP A 3 10.39 -15.80 -4.21
C ASP A 3 9.42 -14.62 -4.14
N LEU A 4 9.00 -14.07 -5.28
CA LEU A 4 7.99 -13.02 -5.37
C LEU A 4 6.60 -13.59 -5.66
N LEU A 5 6.51 -14.63 -6.46
CA LEU A 5 5.25 -15.26 -6.86
C LEU A 5 4.58 -16.02 -5.70
N ILE A 6 5.37 -16.71 -4.87
CA ILE A 6 4.86 -17.41 -3.68
C ILE A 6 4.14 -16.45 -2.72
N PRO A 7 4.78 -15.36 -2.23
CA PRO A 7 4.10 -14.40 -1.35
C PRO A 7 2.91 -13.74 -2.03
N LEU A 8 3.06 -13.31 -3.29
CA LEU A 8 1.98 -12.66 -4.02
C LEU A 8 0.73 -13.54 -4.12
N THR A 9 0.89 -14.80 -4.50
CA THR A 9 -0.22 -15.76 -4.61
C THR A 9 -0.82 -16.08 -3.25
N ALA A 10 0.00 -16.23 -2.21
CA ALA A 10 -0.48 -16.44 -0.85
C ALA A 10 -1.34 -15.27 -0.34
N TYR A 11 -0.92 -14.01 -0.56
CA TYR A 11 -1.69 -12.85 -0.13
C TYR A 11 -3.05 -12.78 -0.82
N ILE A 12 -3.07 -12.98 -2.15
CA ILE A 12 -4.32 -13.01 -2.93
C ILE A 12 -5.21 -14.14 -2.43
N PHE A 13 -4.64 -15.33 -2.18
CA PHE A 13 -5.38 -16.48 -1.68
C PHE A 13 -6.00 -16.22 -0.31
N ILE A 14 -5.23 -15.68 0.65
CA ILE A 14 -5.72 -15.33 1.99
C ILE A 14 -6.90 -14.35 1.90
N ILE A 15 -6.75 -13.27 1.11
CA ILE A 15 -7.83 -12.30 0.92
C ILE A 15 -9.05 -12.92 0.22
N ALA A 16 -8.84 -13.80 -0.76
CA ALA A 16 -9.91 -14.49 -1.47
C ALA A 16 -10.69 -15.43 -0.54
N VAL A 17 -10.01 -16.24 0.28
CA VAL A 17 -10.63 -17.11 1.28
C VAL A 17 -11.45 -16.31 2.29
N LEU A 18 -10.91 -15.19 2.79
CA LEU A 18 -11.65 -14.30 3.68
C LEU A 18 -12.87 -13.68 3.01
N CYS A 19 -12.76 -13.24 1.75
CA CYS A 19 -13.91 -12.75 0.99
C CYS A 19 -14.99 -13.83 0.84
N LEU A 20 -14.60 -15.06 0.50
CA LEU A 20 -15.55 -16.18 0.38
C LEU A 20 -16.24 -16.46 1.71
N ALA A 21 -15.50 -16.54 2.82
CA ALA A 21 -16.05 -16.75 4.16
C ALA A 21 -17.03 -15.63 4.57
N LEU A 22 -16.68 -14.37 4.31
CA LEU A 22 -17.54 -13.21 4.60
C LEU A 22 -18.77 -13.17 3.70
N SER A 23 -18.65 -13.62 2.45
CA SER A 23 -19.77 -13.70 1.51
C SER A 23 -20.77 -14.81 1.88
N GLN A 24 -20.28 -15.97 2.33
CA GLN A 24 -21.13 -17.05 2.86
C GLN A 24 -21.94 -16.59 4.08
N ARG A 25 -21.35 -15.74 4.91
CA ARG A 25 -22.05 -15.09 6.04
C ARG A 25 -22.94 -13.91 5.64
N LYS A 26 -23.09 -13.63 4.35
CA LYS A 26 -23.88 -12.52 3.78
C LYS A 26 -23.45 -11.13 4.29
N LEU A 27 -22.20 -10.99 4.75
CA LEU A 27 -21.64 -9.72 5.21
C LEU A 27 -21.17 -8.85 4.04
N ILE A 28 -20.81 -9.48 2.92
CA ILE A 28 -20.38 -8.80 1.70
C ILE A 28 -21.05 -9.39 0.45
N LYS A 29 -21.18 -8.55 -0.58
CA LYS A 29 -21.50 -8.95 -1.95
C LYS A 29 -20.28 -8.71 -2.84
N ILE A 30 -19.85 -9.74 -3.55
CA ILE A 30 -18.69 -9.70 -4.44
C ILE A 30 -19.15 -9.38 -5.86
N LYS A 31 -18.50 -8.42 -6.51
CA LYS A 31 -18.66 -8.09 -7.93
C LYS A 31 -17.45 -8.59 -8.71
N LEU A 32 -17.62 -9.70 -9.42
CA LEU A 32 -16.53 -10.42 -10.09
C LEU A 32 -15.69 -9.52 -11.01
N ASN A 33 -16.33 -8.68 -11.84
CA ASN A 33 -15.61 -7.80 -12.77
C ASN A 33 -14.60 -6.89 -12.06
N TRP A 34 -14.99 -6.31 -10.92
CA TRP A 34 -14.11 -5.44 -10.14
C TRP A 34 -13.12 -6.24 -9.28
N SER A 35 -13.49 -7.44 -8.85
CA SER A 35 -12.55 -8.37 -8.19
C SER A 35 -11.40 -8.76 -9.12
N LEU A 36 -11.68 -9.05 -10.39
CA LEU A 36 -10.64 -9.33 -11.39
C LEU A 36 -9.73 -8.13 -11.61
N VAL A 37 -10.29 -6.90 -11.66
CA VAL A 37 -9.48 -5.68 -11.75
C VAL A 37 -8.58 -5.52 -10.52
N ALA A 38 -9.08 -5.77 -9.30
CA ALA A 38 -8.26 -5.72 -8.09
C ALA A 38 -7.14 -6.77 -8.10
N ILE A 39 -7.47 -8.00 -8.49
CA ILE A 39 -6.53 -9.13 -8.60
C ILE A 39 -5.49 -8.90 -9.69
N ALA A 40 -5.81 -8.18 -10.77
CA ALA A 40 -4.84 -7.83 -11.80
C ALA A 40 -3.96 -6.63 -11.36
N LEU A 41 -4.57 -5.62 -10.74
CA LEU A 41 -3.90 -4.39 -10.34
C LEU A 41 -2.83 -4.63 -9.26
N PHE A 42 -3.10 -5.49 -8.29
CA PHE A 42 -2.17 -5.75 -7.19
C PHE A 42 -0.84 -6.39 -7.64
N PRO A 43 -0.82 -7.50 -8.42
CA PRO A 43 0.37 -8.00 -9.09
C PRO A 43 1.04 -6.97 -10.00
N ALA A 44 0.27 -6.21 -10.79
CA ALA A 44 0.83 -5.21 -11.68
C ALA A 44 1.65 -4.17 -10.91
N TYR A 45 1.18 -3.78 -9.71
CA TYR A 45 1.93 -2.92 -8.80
C TYR A 45 3.19 -3.60 -8.26
N VAL A 46 3.08 -4.83 -7.73
CA VAL A 46 4.21 -5.54 -7.13
C VAL A 46 5.32 -5.78 -8.15
N LEU A 47 4.95 -5.99 -9.41
CA LEU A 47 5.86 -6.19 -10.53
C LEU A 47 6.27 -4.87 -11.22
N ALA A 48 5.68 -3.73 -10.86
CA ALA A 48 5.90 -2.46 -11.55
C ALA A 48 7.38 -2.05 -11.57
N PRO A 49 8.16 -2.13 -10.47
CA PRO A 49 9.59 -1.84 -10.52
C PRO A 49 10.32 -2.67 -11.59
N SER A 50 10.14 -3.99 -11.57
CA SER A 50 10.79 -4.88 -12.52
C SER A 50 10.33 -4.66 -13.97
N MET A 51 9.05 -4.37 -14.21
CA MET A 51 8.55 -4.18 -15.58
C MET A 51 8.88 -2.79 -16.11
N LEU A 52 8.63 -1.73 -15.36
CA LEU A 52 8.83 -0.36 -15.84
C LEU A 52 10.30 0.03 -15.91
N ASN A 53 11.17 -0.46 -15.02
CA ASN A 53 12.61 -0.22 -15.13
C ASN A 53 13.22 -0.90 -16.37
N THR A 54 12.59 -1.94 -16.92
CA THR A 54 13.02 -2.54 -18.20
C THR A 54 12.52 -1.79 -19.43
N LEU A 55 11.35 -1.14 -19.33
CA LEU A 55 10.73 -0.38 -20.41
C LEU A 55 11.25 1.06 -20.49
N LEU A 56 11.53 1.65 -19.34
CA LEU A 56 12.06 2.99 -19.17
C LEU A 56 13.42 2.86 -18.47
N PRO A 57 14.47 3.56 -18.93
CA PRO A 57 15.80 3.48 -18.31
C PRO A 57 15.88 4.24 -16.97
N LEU A 58 14.93 4.01 -16.07
CA LEU A 58 14.83 4.68 -14.77
C LEU A 58 16.03 4.35 -13.88
N GLU A 59 16.51 3.11 -13.92
CA GLU A 59 17.71 2.70 -13.18
C GLU A 59 18.94 3.51 -13.62
N HIS A 60 19.07 3.86 -14.90
CA HIS A 60 20.15 4.73 -15.38
C HIS A 60 19.96 6.19 -14.95
N LEU A 61 18.72 6.68 -14.92
CA LEU A 61 18.41 8.06 -14.49
C LEU A 61 18.65 8.27 -12.99
N PHE A 62 18.47 7.22 -12.19
CA PHE A 62 18.61 7.27 -10.73
C PHE A 62 19.86 6.53 -10.21
N ALA A 63 20.78 6.09 -11.08
CA ALA A 63 21.97 5.30 -10.71
C ALA A 63 22.91 5.99 -9.71
N GLN A 64 22.86 7.32 -9.63
CA GLN A 64 23.68 8.14 -8.75
C GLN A 64 23.15 8.24 -7.30
N PHE A 65 21.95 7.75 -7.04
CA PHE A 65 21.29 7.82 -5.73
C PHE A 65 21.48 6.50 -4.98
N ALA A 66 21.69 6.57 -3.67
CA ALA A 66 21.89 5.38 -2.83
C ALA A 66 20.58 4.64 -2.55
N TRP A 67 19.44 5.35 -2.57
CA TRP A 67 18.13 4.79 -2.29
C TRP A 67 17.38 4.37 -3.56
N PRO A 68 16.41 3.44 -3.47
CA PRO A 68 15.72 2.88 -4.64
C PRO A 68 14.65 3.83 -5.21
N TRP A 69 15.07 5.00 -5.71
CA TRP A 69 14.20 6.01 -6.31
C TRP A 69 13.49 5.49 -7.57
N ALA A 70 14.21 4.74 -8.42
CA ALA A 70 13.66 4.18 -9.66
C ALA A 70 12.42 3.31 -9.39
N ASP A 71 12.48 2.45 -8.38
CA ASP A 71 11.38 1.55 -8.01
C ASP A 71 10.15 2.33 -7.53
N LYS A 72 10.36 3.37 -6.73
CA LYS A 72 9.28 4.25 -6.26
C LYS A 72 8.62 5.00 -7.41
N VAL A 73 9.40 5.53 -8.34
CA VAL A 73 8.89 6.19 -9.55
C VAL A 73 8.12 5.22 -10.44
N SER A 74 8.60 3.99 -10.61
CA SER A 74 7.90 2.93 -11.35
C SER A 74 6.53 2.62 -10.75
N VAL A 75 6.46 2.51 -9.43
CA VAL A 75 5.21 2.31 -8.70
C VAL A 75 4.22 3.48 -8.87
N ILE A 76 4.72 4.72 -8.76
CA ILE A 76 3.90 5.94 -8.92
C ILE A 76 3.36 6.01 -10.34
N THR A 77 4.20 5.73 -11.33
CA THR A 77 3.82 5.64 -12.75
C THR A 77 2.73 4.60 -12.97
N CYS A 78 2.87 3.41 -12.38
CA CYS A 78 1.85 2.36 -12.43
C CYS A 78 0.50 2.84 -11.86
N SER A 79 0.53 3.58 -10.74
CA SER A 79 -0.67 4.16 -10.14
C SER A 79 -1.35 5.19 -11.06
N PHE A 80 -0.57 6.05 -11.73
CA PHE A 80 -1.11 7.00 -12.71
C PHE A 80 -1.69 6.30 -13.95
N LEU A 81 -1.02 5.26 -14.46
CA LEU A 81 -1.56 4.46 -15.56
C LEU A 81 -2.88 3.79 -15.18
N ALA A 82 -2.99 3.26 -13.96
CA ALA A 82 -4.23 2.69 -13.46
C ALA A 82 -5.35 3.75 -13.34
N LEU A 83 -5.04 4.95 -12.85
CA LEU A 83 -5.99 6.08 -12.84
C LEU A 83 -6.45 6.46 -14.24
N LEU A 84 -5.54 6.51 -15.21
CA LEU A 84 -5.86 6.80 -16.61
C LEU A 84 -6.80 5.73 -17.19
N LEU A 85 -6.52 4.45 -16.95
CA LEU A 85 -7.38 3.35 -17.38
C LEU A 85 -8.77 3.42 -16.73
N LEU A 86 -8.86 3.76 -15.44
CA LEU A 86 -10.15 3.97 -14.77
C LEU A 86 -10.91 5.15 -15.38
N TRP A 87 -10.23 6.25 -15.67
CA TRP A 87 -10.84 7.43 -16.30
C TRP A 87 -11.36 7.14 -17.71
N LEU A 88 -10.58 6.42 -18.54
CA LEU A 88 -11.00 5.99 -19.88
C LEU A 88 -12.13 4.96 -19.83
N GLY A 89 -12.09 4.03 -18.88
CA GLY A 89 -13.04 2.92 -18.76
C GLY A 89 -14.35 3.28 -18.05
N GLN A 90 -14.40 4.37 -17.28
CA GLN A 90 -15.57 4.75 -16.47
C GLN A 90 -16.01 6.18 -16.73
N LYS A 91 -17.15 6.35 -17.42
CA LYS A 91 -17.71 7.67 -17.77
C LYS A 91 -17.95 8.64 -16.59
N LYS A 92 -18.02 8.14 -15.36
CA LYS A 92 -18.30 8.94 -14.14
C LYS A 92 -17.16 8.92 -13.14
N PHE A 93 -15.97 8.44 -13.52
CA PHE A 93 -14.84 8.41 -12.61
C PHE A 93 -14.23 9.80 -12.46
N SER A 94 -14.01 10.22 -11.21
CA SER A 94 -13.22 11.38 -10.88
C SER A 94 -12.02 10.98 -10.01
N LEU A 95 -10.92 11.73 -10.11
CA LEU A 95 -9.73 11.53 -9.27
C LEU A 95 -10.08 11.60 -7.76
N ALA A 96 -11.05 12.46 -7.40
CA ALA A 96 -11.53 12.59 -6.04
C ALA A 96 -12.18 11.29 -5.50
N ASP A 97 -12.76 10.45 -6.35
CA ASP A 97 -13.33 9.17 -5.93
C ASP A 97 -12.26 8.17 -5.48
N ALA A 98 -11.06 8.28 -6.07
CA ALA A 98 -9.87 7.52 -5.67
C ALA A 98 -9.01 8.29 -4.65
N GLY A 99 -9.55 9.30 -3.96
CA GLY A 99 -8.83 10.02 -2.90
C GLY A 99 -7.76 11.00 -3.36
N PHE A 100 -7.60 11.22 -4.68
CA PHE A 100 -6.68 12.21 -5.24
C PHE A 100 -7.33 13.60 -5.18
N THR A 101 -7.28 14.20 -4.00
CA THR A 101 -7.81 15.54 -3.71
C THR A 101 -6.84 16.33 -2.84
N LEU A 102 -6.68 17.62 -3.16
CA LEU A 102 -5.92 18.56 -2.33
C LEU A 102 -6.77 19.16 -1.19
N LYS A 103 -8.10 18.94 -1.22
CA LYS A 103 -9.01 19.48 -0.22
C LYS A 103 -8.99 18.62 1.04
N GLN A 104 -8.44 19.16 2.12
CA GLN A 104 -8.53 18.55 3.44
C GLN A 104 -9.97 18.56 3.96
N THR A 105 -10.37 17.47 4.62
CA THR A 105 -11.65 17.42 5.32
C THR A 105 -11.66 18.39 6.51
N PRO A 106 -12.74 19.16 6.73
CA PRO A 106 -12.83 20.03 7.89
C PRO A 106 -12.60 19.25 9.19
N ASN A 107 -11.85 19.82 10.13
CA ASN A 107 -11.52 19.23 11.43
C ASN A 107 -10.67 17.93 11.41
N SER A 108 -10.06 17.55 10.28
CA SER A 108 -9.19 16.36 10.23
C SER A 108 -7.74 16.61 10.67
N LEU A 109 -7.29 17.88 10.68
CA LEU A 109 -5.90 18.22 10.98
C LEU A 109 -5.50 17.84 12.41
N ILE A 110 -6.31 18.20 13.42
CA ILE A 110 -6.01 17.93 14.83
C ILE A 110 -5.94 16.41 15.10
N PRO A 111 -6.91 15.58 14.68
CA PRO A 111 -6.79 14.12 14.78
C PRO A 111 -5.55 13.56 14.08
N ALA A 112 -5.20 14.07 12.90
CA ALA A 112 -4.03 13.62 12.16
C ALA A 112 -2.72 13.92 12.92
N ILE A 113 -2.58 15.13 13.46
CA ILE A 113 -1.42 15.51 14.29
C ILE A 113 -1.35 14.65 15.55
N LYS A 114 -2.48 14.39 16.23
CA LYS A 114 -2.51 13.51 17.41
C LYS A 114 -2.04 12.09 17.07
N MET A 115 -2.50 11.54 15.94
CA MET A 115 -2.06 10.22 15.49
C MET A 115 -0.57 10.22 15.10
N LEU A 116 -0.10 11.27 14.43
CA LEU A 116 1.32 11.41 14.09
C LEU A 116 2.19 11.43 15.35
N LEU A 117 1.83 12.25 16.35
CA LEU A 117 2.55 12.32 17.62
C LEU A 117 2.51 10.99 18.38
N LEU A 118 1.39 10.27 18.35
CA LEU A 118 1.28 8.95 18.95
C LEU A 118 2.22 7.94 18.26
N LEU A 119 2.28 7.94 16.93
CA LEU A 119 3.17 7.06 16.17
C LEU A 119 4.64 7.41 16.40
N LEU A 120 4.97 8.70 16.50
CA LEU A 120 6.31 9.16 16.84
C LEU A 120 6.70 8.76 18.27
N ALA A 121 5.81 8.95 19.25
CA ALA A 121 6.04 8.53 20.63
C ALA A 121 6.23 7.02 20.72
N PHE A 122 5.40 6.25 20.01
CA PHE A 122 5.54 4.80 19.91
C PHE A 122 6.90 4.41 19.32
N ARG A 123 7.29 5.03 18.20
CA ARG A 123 8.59 4.78 17.55
C ARG A 123 9.76 5.11 18.47
N PHE A 124 9.67 6.22 19.21
CA PHE A 124 10.68 6.65 20.18
C PHE A 124 10.84 5.63 21.31
N VAL A 125 9.73 5.18 21.91
CA VAL A 125 9.75 4.15 22.98
C VAL A 125 10.33 2.82 22.46
N PHE A 126 9.97 2.39 21.26
CA PHE A 126 10.52 1.16 20.70
C PHE A 126 12.01 1.28 20.38
N ALA A 127 12.45 2.41 19.81
CA ALA A 127 13.86 2.68 19.53
C ALA A 127 14.71 2.62 20.81
N SER A 128 14.21 3.22 21.91
CA SER A 128 14.95 3.28 23.16
C SER A 128 15.01 1.93 23.89
N LEU A 129 13.99 1.07 23.72
CA LEU A 129 13.94 -0.24 24.37
C LEU A 129 14.69 -1.35 23.61
N PHE A 130 14.65 -1.33 22.27
CA PHE A 130 15.14 -2.45 21.45
C PHE A 130 16.40 -2.10 20.65
N GLY A 131 16.96 -0.91 20.86
CA GLY A 131 18.03 -0.37 20.02
C GLY A 131 17.43 0.32 18.79
N GLY A 132 17.88 1.55 18.56
CA GLY A 132 17.59 2.33 17.37
C GLY A 132 18.87 2.58 16.59
N ASP A 133 18.70 2.95 15.33
CA ASP A 133 19.78 3.49 14.51
C ASP A 133 20.50 4.65 15.22
N ASP A 134 21.80 4.82 14.96
CA ASP A 134 22.72 5.71 15.69
C ASP A 134 22.48 7.22 15.43
N GLY A 135 21.46 7.53 14.63
CA GLY A 135 21.06 8.90 14.29
C GLY A 135 21.86 9.49 13.13
N SER A 136 22.72 8.71 12.46
CA SER A 136 23.42 9.11 11.24
C SER A 136 22.52 9.04 10.00
N THR A 137 21.35 9.67 10.05
CA THR A 137 20.44 9.66 8.91
C THR A 137 20.96 10.57 7.80
N ASP A 138 21.29 9.97 6.66
CA ASP A 138 21.75 10.69 5.48
C ASP A 138 20.64 11.64 4.95
N PRO A 139 20.96 12.84 4.42
CA PRO A 139 19.94 13.72 3.86
C PRO A 139 19.14 13.08 2.71
N GLU A 140 19.74 12.18 1.92
CA GLU A 140 19.03 11.45 0.88
C GLU A 140 18.01 10.49 1.49
N GLU A 141 18.41 9.76 2.54
CA GLU A 141 17.51 8.88 3.30
C GLU A 141 16.32 9.65 3.87
N LEU A 142 16.57 10.78 4.53
CA LEU A 142 15.49 11.63 5.07
C LEU A 142 14.54 12.08 3.96
N LEU A 143 15.07 12.53 2.82
CA LEU A 143 14.27 12.95 1.68
C LEU A 143 13.43 11.77 1.13
N PHE A 144 14.05 10.60 0.95
CA PHE A 144 13.41 9.41 0.41
C PHE A 144 12.27 8.90 1.32
N LEU A 145 12.54 8.80 2.62
CA LEU A 145 11.57 8.30 3.60
C LEU A 145 10.40 9.27 3.80
N THR A 146 10.66 10.58 3.82
CA THR A 146 9.61 11.60 4.03
C THR A 146 8.74 11.83 2.81
N THR A 147 9.27 11.61 1.61
CA THR A 147 8.54 11.87 0.35
C THR A 147 8.03 10.57 -0.29
N MET A 148 8.94 9.75 -0.80
CA MET A 148 8.61 8.64 -1.69
C MET A 148 8.01 7.45 -0.96
N SER A 149 8.49 7.13 0.24
CA SER A 149 8.03 5.95 1.00
C SER A 149 6.58 6.08 1.49
N GLY A 150 6.08 7.31 1.66
CA GLY A 150 4.68 7.57 1.98
C GLY A 150 3.82 7.70 0.73
N LEU A 151 4.29 8.48 -0.24
CA LEU A 151 3.52 8.84 -1.43
C LEU A 151 3.16 7.62 -2.28
N ASP A 152 4.09 6.68 -2.48
CA ASP A 152 3.84 5.48 -3.29
C ASP A 152 2.73 4.59 -2.69
N LYS A 153 2.77 4.39 -1.36
CA LYS A 153 1.81 3.56 -0.62
C LYS A 153 0.44 4.24 -0.53
N GLU A 154 0.40 5.55 -0.29
CA GLU A 154 -0.85 6.29 -0.23
C GLU A 154 -1.57 6.30 -1.58
N MET A 155 -0.84 6.56 -2.68
CA MET A 155 -1.41 6.55 -4.03
C MET A 155 -1.96 5.18 -4.43
N LEU A 156 -1.22 4.11 -4.17
CA LEU A 156 -1.69 2.76 -4.46
C LEU A 156 -2.78 2.34 -3.50
N TYR A 157 -2.43 2.10 -2.23
CA TYR A 157 -3.26 1.36 -1.31
C TYR A 157 -4.52 2.17 -1.01
N ARG A 158 -4.36 3.41 -0.53
CA ARG A 158 -5.50 4.25 -0.15
C ARG A 158 -6.20 4.90 -1.34
N GLY A 159 -5.48 5.07 -2.44
CA GLY A 159 -6.03 5.64 -3.66
C GLY A 159 -6.69 4.59 -4.55
N VAL A 160 -5.93 4.09 -5.53
CA VAL A 160 -6.47 3.27 -6.63
C VAL A 160 -6.99 1.92 -6.13
N LEU A 161 -6.22 1.21 -5.31
CA LEU A 161 -6.57 -0.15 -4.88
C LEU A 161 -7.78 -0.14 -3.94
N LEU A 162 -7.85 0.81 -2.99
CA LEU A 162 -9.04 0.97 -2.13
C LEU A 162 -10.29 1.28 -2.95
N TYR A 163 -10.19 2.11 -3.99
CA TYR A 163 -11.30 2.42 -4.88
C TYR A 163 -11.82 1.15 -5.58
N VAL A 164 -10.92 0.42 -6.24
CA VAL A 164 -11.24 -0.81 -6.96
C VAL A 164 -11.79 -1.88 -6.01
N MET A 165 -11.15 -2.10 -4.85
CA MET A 165 -11.63 -3.04 -3.84
C MET A 165 -13.00 -2.64 -3.27
N SER A 166 -13.28 -1.36 -3.09
CA SER A 166 -14.59 -0.87 -2.63
C SER A 166 -15.70 -1.04 -3.69
N LYS A 167 -15.34 -1.11 -4.97
CA LYS A 167 -16.27 -1.50 -6.05
C LYS A 167 -16.45 -3.02 -6.14
N ALA A 168 -15.40 -3.78 -5.85
CA ALA A 168 -15.40 -5.24 -5.85
C ALA A 168 -16.17 -5.82 -4.66
N ILE A 169 -16.00 -5.26 -3.48
CA ILE A 169 -16.53 -5.77 -2.21
C ILE A 169 -17.54 -4.76 -1.66
N ILE A 170 -18.82 -5.06 -1.87
CA ILE A 170 -19.92 -4.22 -1.38
C ILE A 170 -20.27 -4.70 0.02
N SER A 171 -20.13 -3.81 1.00
CA SER A 171 -20.48 -4.07 2.40
C SER A 171 -21.19 -2.88 3.04
N ALA A 172 -21.79 -3.12 4.20
CA ALA A 172 -22.19 -2.05 5.11
C ALA A 172 -20.96 -1.24 5.55
N ARG A 173 -21.21 0.01 6.00
CA ARG A 173 -20.20 0.87 6.61
C ARG A 173 -20.41 0.86 8.12
N TYR A 174 -19.38 0.48 8.86
CA TYR A 174 -19.39 0.41 10.31
C TYR A 174 -18.76 1.68 10.90
N PRO A 175 -19.42 2.32 11.87
CA PRO A 175 -18.85 3.49 12.56
C PRO A 175 -17.80 3.03 13.58
N ILE A 176 -16.54 3.43 13.38
CA ILE A 176 -15.45 3.24 14.35
C ILE A 176 -14.98 4.62 14.79
N TYR A 177 -15.30 4.99 16.03
CA TYR A 177 -14.96 6.25 16.73
C TYR A 177 -15.42 7.58 16.08
N ARG A 178 -15.63 7.61 14.76
CA ARG A 178 -16.19 8.67 13.86
C ARG A 178 -15.97 8.33 12.38
N ALA A 179 -15.08 7.39 12.07
CA ALA A 179 -14.81 6.94 10.69
C ALA A 179 -15.84 5.89 10.25
N LYS A 180 -16.36 6.04 9.03
CA LYS A 180 -17.24 5.05 8.40
C LYS A 180 -16.38 4.07 7.60
N VAL A 181 -16.02 2.95 8.20
CA VAL A 181 -15.13 1.96 7.59
C VAL A 181 -15.96 0.86 6.92
N ASN A 182 -15.61 0.49 5.69
CA ASN A 182 -16.19 -0.67 5.00
C ASN A 182 -15.27 -1.88 5.12
N ILE A 183 -15.80 -3.08 4.85
CA ILE A 183 -15.04 -4.33 4.93
C ILE A 183 -13.91 -4.34 3.88
N ALA A 184 -14.11 -3.72 2.72
CA ALA A 184 -13.07 -3.58 1.71
C ALA A 184 -11.82 -2.86 2.25
N GLY A 185 -12.00 -1.78 3.02
CA GLY A 185 -10.90 -1.07 3.68
C GLY A 185 -10.20 -1.91 4.74
N ILE A 186 -10.93 -2.71 5.51
CA ILE A 186 -10.33 -3.62 6.51
C ILE A 186 -9.48 -4.69 5.81
N LEU A 187 -10.00 -5.29 4.73
CA LEU A 187 -9.27 -6.29 3.94
C LEU A 187 -8.04 -5.69 3.26
N LEU A 188 -8.11 -4.44 2.81
CA LEU A 188 -6.96 -3.72 2.27
C LEU A 188 -5.89 -3.48 3.34
N VAL A 189 -6.27 -3.07 4.55
CA VAL A 189 -5.32 -2.91 5.67
C VAL A 189 -4.66 -4.24 6.02
N LEU A 190 -5.43 -5.33 6.01
CA LEU A 190 -4.87 -6.67 6.19
C LEU A 190 -3.90 -7.04 5.06
N LEU A 191 -4.26 -6.79 3.80
CA LEU A 191 -3.37 -7.03 2.66
C LEU A 191 -2.06 -6.23 2.80
N PHE A 192 -2.15 -4.96 3.16
CA PHE A 192 -1.00 -4.11 3.42
C PHE A 192 -0.12 -4.70 4.54
N ALA A 193 -0.73 -5.15 5.64
CA ALA A 193 0.00 -5.79 6.74
C ALA A 193 0.68 -7.10 6.32
N LEU A 194 0.02 -7.93 5.51
CA LEU A 194 0.61 -9.17 4.97
C LEU A 194 1.83 -8.87 4.10
N VAL A 195 1.72 -7.91 3.18
CA VAL A 195 2.81 -7.54 2.26
C VAL A 195 4.06 -7.04 3.01
N ASN A 196 3.87 -6.29 4.09
CA ASN A 196 4.98 -5.72 4.86
C ASN A 196 5.44 -6.61 6.02
N GLY A 197 4.62 -7.57 6.46
CA GLY A 197 4.87 -8.34 7.67
C GLY A 197 5.09 -9.84 7.46
N LEU A 198 4.71 -10.42 6.31
CA LEU A 198 4.84 -11.86 6.04
C LEU A 198 5.72 -12.07 4.81
N ILE A 199 7.02 -12.25 4.99
CA ILE A 199 7.97 -12.32 3.87
C ILE A 199 8.33 -13.79 3.60
N TRP A 200 8.47 -14.14 2.32
CA TRP A 200 9.02 -15.43 1.90
C TRP A 200 10.50 -15.28 1.55
N GLN A 201 11.37 -15.96 2.28
CA GLN A 201 12.82 -15.90 2.06
C GLN A 201 13.46 -17.24 2.40
N GLN A 202 14.41 -17.68 1.57
CA GLN A 202 15.15 -18.94 1.77
C GLN A 202 14.23 -20.17 1.96
N SER A 203 13.12 -20.25 1.22
CA SER A 203 12.13 -21.32 1.32
C SER A 203 11.36 -21.39 2.65
N HIS A 204 11.38 -20.31 3.45
CA HIS A 204 10.65 -20.21 4.70
C HIS A 204 9.82 -18.93 4.77
N TRP A 205 8.72 -18.98 5.52
CA TRP A 205 7.93 -17.81 5.88
C TRP A 205 8.52 -17.14 7.11
N HIS A 206 8.78 -15.84 7.00
CA HIS A 206 9.27 -15.00 8.08
C HIS A 206 8.19 -13.98 8.44
N ILE A 207 7.86 -13.88 9.71
CA ILE A 207 6.95 -12.86 10.21
C ILE A 207 7.80 -11.73 10.78
N PHE A 208 7.82 -10.62 10.05
CA PHE A 208 8.44 -9.39 10.51
C PHE A 208 7.40 -8.56 11.24
N ILE A 209 7.55 -8.46 12.56
CA ILE A 209 6.83 -7.49 13.36
C ILE A 209 7.62 -6.18 13.27
N SER A 210 7.69 -5.61 12.08
CA SER A 210 8.29 -4.29 11.87
C SER A 210 7.25 -3.26 12.29
N VAL A 211 7.29 -2.82 13.56
CA VAL A 211 6.52 -1.64 13.94
C VAL A 211 7.20 -0.41 13.35
N LEU A 212 6.85 -0.04 12.12
CA LEU A 212 7.45 1.12 11.44
C LEU A 212 9.00 1.08 11.37
N PHE A 213 9.59 -0.11 11.27
CA PHE A 213 11.01 -0.27 10.96
C PHE A 213 11.18 -0.28 9.44
N PHE A 214 11.34 0.90 8.85
CA PHE A 214 12.35 1.06 7.81
C PHE A 214 13.54 1.66 8.56
N PRO A 215 14.55 0.82 8.82
CA PRO A 215 15.78 0.96 8.06
C PRO A 215 16.29 -0.41 7.57
N VAL A 216 16.95 -0.41 6.41
CA VAL A 216 17.95 -1.42 5.98
C VAL A 216 17.46 -2.87 5.91
N PHE A 217 17.04 -3.30 4.71
CA PHE A 217 17.40 -4.62 4.14
C PHE A 217 17.07 -4.63 2.64
N MET A 218 17.70 -3.72 1.89
CA MET A 218 18.04 -3.90 0.47
C MET A 218 19.20 -2.95 0.14
N ALA A 219 20.37 -3.29 0.68
CA ALA A 219 21.70 -3.11 0.11
C ALA A 219 22.61 -4.10 0.85
#